data_AF-A0A1K1P0T9-F1
#
_entry.id   AF-A0A1K1P0T9-F1
#
_cell.length_a   1.000
_cell.length_b   1.000
_cell.length_c   1.000
_cell.angle_alpha   90.00
_cell.angle_beta   90.00
_cell.angle_gamma   90.00
#
_symmetry.space_group_name_H-M   'P 1'
#
loop_
_entity.id
_entity.type
_entity.pdbx_description
1 polymer ?
#
loop_
_entity_poly.entity_id
_entity_poly.type
_entity_poly.pdbx_seq_one_letter_code
_entity_poly.pdbx_strand_id
1 'polypeptide(L)'
;MDRGFPSQAVTVAANQTWHSTGITVDGDLGVTIAYQTGMWQVDDDGVDYDANGNPMYDASSSGAPLPGCAVGGLIGRIGTGHPFWVGDGPTVVPKGESGPLELVINDDLTKDMSANIGSVTVFVYLSNTAPDLSMPLVSDPQQIVPCIPARKLMPLQYLIGTWTNQPLGSSGKGGPDCPFSYNVMPLPQADPSSPLGYFLKNFAYYEELTFTAIHGPVLNRNGNGAQVAYTLFYEQRVYFAGGSNKDALVHAENGSLLLLADQEQPLGPYGNGFSEGLGNQTVAFSVAPTQAFNLAKQMSVPHGNSILALGSYATGTGVPIIPPAAVLPSGDVDSFPYFWKNAATNPNLTYTSNPNQALVDALAIQAPSDFITLAVSSSNGNGAVSNIGFEQKNSNVTAYDFTCWLESFDGGTSFPQLQYTQTITMLLTVRGGRVSFPHVTVNTLTKKSS
;
A
#
# COMPACT_ATOMS: atom_id res chain seq x y z
N MET A 1 -6.12 -3.68 30.37
CA MET A 1 -5.74 -2.36 30.90
C MET A 1 -5.14 -1.60 29.74
N ASP A 2 -5.88 -0.60 29.27
CA ASP A 2 -5.47 0.26 28.16
C ASP A 2 -4.08 0.85 28.40
N ARG A 3 -3.07 0.36 27.69
CA ARG A 3 -1.94 1.21 27.31
C ARG A 3 -2.18 1.67 25.87
N GLY A 4 -3.35 2.25 25.65
CA GLY A 4 -3.55 3.09 24.47
C GLY A 4 -2.73 4.34 24.69
N PHE A 5 -1.68 4.52 23.88
CA PHE A 5 -1.20 5.86 23.60
C PHE A 5 -1.98 6.36 22.37
N PRO A 6 -3.14 7.03 22.53
CA PRO A 6 -3.66 7.84 21.45
C PRO A 6 -2.66 8.96 21.16
N SER A 7 -2.57 9.36 19.90
CA SER A 7 -1.87 10.60 19.54
C SER A 7 -2.38 11.78 20.39
N GLN A 8 -1.47 12.64 20.84
CA GLN A 8 -1.81 13.75 21.73
C GLN A 8 -1.24 15.06 21.21
N ALA A 9 -2.09 16.09 21.21
CA ALA A 9 -1.65 17.48 21.06
C ALA A 9 -1.00 17.97 22.35
N VAL A 10 0.23 18.49 22.26
CA VAL A 10 0.97 19.08 23.37
C VAL A 10 1.26 20.53 23.02
N THR A 11 0.88 21.45 23.91
CA THR A 11 1.23 22.87 23.79
C THR A 11 2.43 23.16 24.67
N VAL A 12 3.48 23.74 24.09
CA VAL A 12 4.74 24.08 24.75
C VAL A 12 4.81 25.60 24.83
N ALA A 13 4.70 26.14 26.04
CA ALA A 13 4.81 27.57 26.27
C ALA A 13 6.27 28.02 26.24
N ALA A 14 6.54 29.19 25.66
CA ALA A 14 7.90 29.71 25.54
C ALA A 14 8.47 30.21 26.88
N ASN A 15 7.60 30.56 27.83
CA ASN A 15 7.95 31.13 29.13
C ASN A 15 8.04 30.12 30.28
N GLN A 16 8.06 28.83 29.95
CA GLN A 16 8.20 27.76 30.92
C GLN A 16 9.35 26.85 30.49
N THR A 17 9.87 26.09 31.46
CA THR A 17 10.91 25.10 31.21
C THR A 17 10.31 23.83 30.61
N TRP A 18 10.83 22.66 30.96
CA TRP A 18 10.43 21.38 30.38
C TRP A 18 8.95 21.07 30.61
N HIS A 19 8.20 20.93 29.51
CA HIS A 19 6.81 20.50 29.50
C HIS A 19 6.74 18.99 29.35
N SER A 20 6.11 18.32 30.31
CA SER A 20 5.81 16.90 30.16
C SER A 20 4.77 16.69 29.06
N THR A 21 5.06 15.75 28.16
CA THR A 21 4.09 15.29 27.15
C THR A 21 3.06 14.30 27.71
N GLY A 22 3.28 13.78 28.93
CA GLY A 22 2.52 12.65 29.47
C GLY A 22 2.91 11.28 28.87
N ILE A 23 3.83 11.25 27.89
CA ILE A 23 4.30 10.03 27.24
C ILE A 23 5.58 9.56 27.92
N THR A 24 5.63 8.26 28.24
CA THR A 24 6.85 7.59 28.68
C THR A 24 7.39 6.76 27.54
N VAL A 25 8.59 7.11 27.07
CA VAL A 25 9.33 6.36 26.07
C VAL A 25 9.92 5.13 26.74
N ASP A 26 9.76 3.99 26.09
CA ASP A 26 10.41 2.73 26.44
C ASP A 26 11.34 2.42 25.27
N GLY A 27 12.66 2.58 25.44
CA GLY A 27 13.68 2.90 24.42
C GLY A 27 13.73 2.15 23.08
N ASP A 28 12.87 1.16 22.87
CA ASP A 28 12.62 0.45 21.61
C ASP A 28 11.40 0.97 20.82
N LEU A 29 10.44 1.63 21.49
CA LEU A 29 9.21 2.14 20.89
C LEU A 29 9.47 3.47 20.17
N GLY A 30 9.17 3.51 18.86
CA GLY A 30 9.27 4.75 18.10
C GLY A 30 8.20 5.75 18.53
N VAL A 31 8.62 6.96 18.89
CA VAL A 31 7.74 8.10 19.15
C VAL A 31 8.10 9.20 18.17
N THR A 32 7.11 9.87 17.58
CA THR A 32 7.30 10.99 16.65
C THR A 32 6.64 12.23 17.21
N ILE A 33 7.31 13.37 17.06
CA ILE A 33 6.82 14.70 17.40
C ILE A 33 6.69 15.50 16.11
N ALA A 34 5.52 16.03 15.81
CA ALA A 34 5.26 16.82 14.61
C ALA A 34 4.65 18.18 14.98
N TYR A 35 5.29 19.28 14.58
CA TYR A 35 4.72 20.61 14.74
C TYR A 35 3.38 20.73 13.99
N GLN A 36 2.44 21.44 14.60
CA GLN A 36 1.12 21.67 14.03
C GLN A 36 0.89 23.16 13.76
N THR A 37 1.12 24.00 14.77
CA THR A 37 0.79 25.43 14.72
C THR A 37 1.42 26.16 15.92
N GLY A 38 1.23 27.48 15.95
CA GLY A 38 1.66 28.35 17.03
C GLY A 38 3.02 28.98 16.75
N MET A 39 3.24 30.15 17.33
CA MET A 39 4.50 30.88 17.22
C MET A 39 4.89 31.35 18.62
N TRP A 40 6.17 31.61 18.82
CA TRP A 40 6.68 32.21 20.04
C TRP A 40 7.80 33.22 19.77
N GLN A 41 8.10 34.04 20.78
CA GLN A 41 9.15 35.04 20.77
C GLN A 41 10.19 34.70 21.83
N VAL A 42 11.45 35.01 21.55
CA VAL A 42 12.55 34.92 22.50
C VAL A 42 12.88 36.30 23.01
N ASP A 43 13.00 36.48 24.33
CA ASP A 43 13.39 37.74 24.98
C ASP A 43 12.56 38.98 24.59
N ASP A 44 11.28 38.81 24.21
CA ASP A 44 10.38 39.87 23.73
C ASP A 44 11.02 40.72 22.60
N ASP A 45 11.75 40.06 21.70
CA ASP A 45 12.44 40.72 20.56
C ASP A 45 11.48 41.27 19.49
N GLY A 46 10.18 41.01 19.64
CA GLY A 46 9.11 41.42 18.75
C GLY A 46 9.03 40.61 17.46
N VAL A 47 9.72 39.47 17.38
CA VAL A 47 9.74 38.59 16.20
C VAL A 47 9.15 37.23 16.56
N ASP A 48 8.12 36.83 15.81
CA ASP A 48 7.49 35.51 15.96
C ASP A 48 8.29 34.44 15.21
N TYR A 49 8.70 33.40 15.93
CA TYR A 49 9.38 32.22 15.42
C TYR A 49 8.47 30.98 15.51
N ASP A 50 8.57 30.10 14.52
CA ASP A 50 8.00 28.76 14.57
C ASP A 50 8.91 27.82 15.38
N ALA A 51 8.64 26.52 15.32
CA ALA A 51 9.41 25.55 16.08
C ALA A 51 10.86 25.39 15.58
N ASN A 52 11.26 25.93 14.42
CA ASN A 52 12.67 25.98 14.02
C ASN A 52 13.46 27.11 14.69
N GLY A 53 12.80 28.05 15.36
CA GLY A 53 13.45 29.17 16.02
C GLY A 53 14.09 30.16 15.05
N ASN A 54 15.04 30.95 15.55
CA ASN A 54 15.72 31.96 14.75
C ASN A 54 16.84 31.33 13.89
N PRO A 55 16.76 31.39 12.54
CA PRO A 55 17.74 30.76 11.67
C PRO A 55 19.10 31.49 11.62
N MET A 56 19.20 32.71 12.15
CA MET A 56 20.42 33.52 12.10
C MET A 56 21.26 33.44 13.38
N TYR A 57 20.67 33.02 14.50
CA TYR A 57 21.32 33.02 15.80
C TYR A 57 21.16 31.67 16.48
N ASP A 58 22.27 31.12 16.98
CA ASP A 58 22.28 29.92 17.79
C ASP A 58 22.14 30.25 19.28
N ALA A 59 21.55 29.33 20.03
CA ALA A 59 21.57 29.36 21.48
C ALA A 59 23.02 29.11 21.93
N SER A 60 23.82 30.16 22.07
CA SER A 60 25.24 30.07 22.40
C SER A 60 25.53 30.17 23.91
N SER A 61 24.49 30.37 24.73
CA SER A 61 24.62 30.48 26.18
C SER A 61 24.94 29.13 26.83
N SER A 62 25.68 29.15 27.95
CA SER A 62 25.98 27.93 28.73
C SER A 62 24.75 27.29 29.40
N GLY A 63 23.63 28.01 29.47
CA GLY A 63 22.38 27.53 30.07
C GLY A 63 21.34 27.03 29.07
N ALA A 64 21.62 27.13 27.76
CA ALA A 64 20.76 26.55 26.73
C ALA A 64 20.84 25.02 26.74
N PRO A 65 19.74 24.27 26.61
CA PRO A 65 19.80 22.82 26.70
C PRO A 65 20.42 22.17 25.48
N LEU A 66 20.36 22.82 24.32
CA LEU A 66 21.04 22.35 23.10
C LEU A 66 21.88 23.47 22.46
N PRO A 67 23.07 23.76 23.02
CA PRO A 67 23.94 24.82 22.51
C PRO A 67 24.38 24.59 21.07
N GLY A 68 24.49 25.67 20.29
CA GLY A 68 24.90 25.62 18.88
C GLY A 68 23.78 25.26 17.89
N CYS A 69 22.56 24.99 18.38
CA CYS A 69 21.34 24.95 17.57
C CYS A 69 20.60 26.30 17.65
N ALA A 70 19.68 26.57 16.73
CA ALA A 70 18.95 27.84 16.69
C ALA A 70 18.30 28.18 18.04
N VAL A 71 18.44 29.45 18.45
CA VAL A 71 17.73 29.97 19.64
C VAL A 71 16.24 30.04 19.33
N GLY A 72 15.39 29.74 20.31
CA GLY A 72 13.95 29.68 20.10
C GLY A 72 13.49 28.42 19.35
N GLY A 73 14.37 27.47 19.05
CA GLY A 73 13.99 26.21 18.43
C GLY A 73 13.32 25.25 19.42
N LEU A 74 12.37 24.42 18.96
CA LEU A 74 11.79 23.38 19.79
C LEU A 74 12.77 22.21 19.95
N ILE A 75 12.98 21.79 21.19
CA ILE A 75 13.83 20.66 21.55
C ILE A 75 13.10 19.71 22.49
N GLY A 76 13.57 18.46 22.54
CA GLY A 76 13.02 17.41 23.41
C GLY A 76 14.10 16.75 24.27
N ARG A 77 13.70 16.06 25.34
CA ARG A 77 14.55 15.14 26.10
C ARG A 77 13.75 13.95 26.63
N ILE A 78 14.45 12.86 26.98
CA ILE A 78 13.85 11.68 27.62
C ILE A 78 14.38 11.61 29.06
N GLY A 79 13.51 11.80 30.05
CA GLY A 79 13.90 11.87 31.45
C GLY A 79 14.95 12.94 31.70
N THR A 80 16.12 12.54 32.18
CA THR A 80 17.29 13.43 32.38
C THR A 80 18.37 13.24 31.32
N GLY A 81 18.03 12.62 30.19
CA GLY A 81 18.92 12.33 29.08
C GLY A 81 19.30 13.57 28.27
N HIS A 82 20.03 13.33 27.17
CA HIS A 82 20.57 14.42 26.35
C HIS A 82 19.45 15.07 25.52
N PRO A 83 19.35 16.42 25.51
CA PRO A 83 18.40 17.09 24.64
C PRO A 83 18.67 16.81 23.16
N PHE A 84 17.62 16.79 22.36
CA PHE A 84 17.66 16.61 20.92
C PHE A 84 16.80 17.63 20.20
N TRP A 85 17.19 17.96 18.97
CA TRP A 85 16.47 18.90 18.13
C TRP A 85 15.13 18.31 17.68
N VAL A 86 14.05 19.09 17.78
CA VAL A 86 12.72 18.72 17.24
C VAL A 86 12.38 19.58 16.02
N GLY A 87 12.51 20.90 16.13
CA GLY A 87 12.13 21.82 15.04
C GLY A 87 10.66 21.71 14.65
N ASP A 88 10.36 21.99 13.38
CA ASP A 88 9.02 21.75 12.82
C ASP A 88 8.68 20.25 12.62
N GLY A 89 9.66 19.35 12.78
CA GLY A 89 9.45 17.93 12.57
C GLY A 89 8.86 17.56 11.19
N PRO A 90 8.23 16.38 11.05
CA PRO A 90 8.13 15.33 12.06
C PRO A 90 9.52 14.79 12.45
N THR A 91 9.77 14.70 13.75
CA THR A 91 11.04 14.24 14.32
C THR A 91 10.81 12.95 15.11
N VAL A 92 11.55 11.90 14.76
CA VAL A 92 11.55 10.64 15.51
C VAL A 92 12.43 10.82 16.75
N VAL A 93 11.86 10.54 17.92
CA VAL A 93 12.55 10.58 19.21
C VAL A 93 13.73 9.58 19.18
N PRO A 94 14.94 9.99 19.62
CA PRO A 94 16.11 9.12 19.64
C PRO A 94 15.87 7.82 20.42
N LYS A 95 16.36 6.70 19.87
CA LYS A 95 16.27 5.37 20.52
C LYS A 95 17.32 5.22 21.62
N GLY A 96 17.06 4.31 22.57
CA GLY A 96 18.04 3.86 23.56
C GLY A 96 17.95 4.51 24.94
N GLU A 97 17.05 5.49 25.13
CA GLU A 97 16.72 6.03 26.45
C GLU A 97 15.26 5.71 26.80
N SER A 98 15.00 5.43 28.09
CA SER A 98 13.65 5.20 28.61
C SER A 98 13.33 6.24 29.69
N GLY A 99 12.14 6.83 29.64
CA GLY A 99 11.74 7.89 30.56
C GLY A 99 10.62 8.78 30.02
N PRO A 100 10.16 9.76 30.82
CA PRO A 100 9.17 10.72 30.36
C PRO A 100 9.72 11.58 29.24
N LEU A 101 8.96 11.74 28.15
CA LEU A 101 9.29 12.67 27.08
C LEU A 101 8.86 14.08 27.48
N GLU A 102 9.79 15.02 27.42
CA GLU A 102 9.56 16.42 27.73
C GLU A 102 10.04 17.32 26.59
N LEU A 103 9.38 18.47 26.41
CA LEU A 103 9.65 19.44 25.35
C LEU A 103 9.88 20.84 25.92
N VAL A 104 10.75 21.64 25.28
CA VAL A 104 11.01 23.02 25.69
C VAL A 104 11.54 23.84 24.51
N ILE A 105 11.47 25.16 24.63
CA ILE A 105 12.18 26.10 23.76
C ILE A 105 13.70 26.04 24.03
N ASN A 106 14.52 26.13 22.99
CA ASN A 106 15.97 26.17 23.08
C ASN A 106 16.44 27.58 23.42
N ASP A 107 16.50 27.88 24.71
CA ASP A 107 16.89 29.16 25.28
C ASP A 107 17.60 28.95 26.63
N ASP A 108 18.21 29.99 27.20
CA ASP A 108 18.93 29.92 28.47
C ASP A 108 17.98 29.64 29.66
N LEU A 109 17.75 28.35 29.95
CA LEU A 109 16.84 27.92 31.02
C LEU A 109 17.34 28.25 32.43
N THR A 110 18.53 28.85 32.57
CA THR A 110 19.05 29.33 33.86
C THR A 110 18.59 30.76 34.18
N LYS A 111 18.05 31.46 33.18
CA LYS A 111 17.51 32.81 33.31
C LYS A 111 15.99 32.80 33.52
N ASP A 112 15.47 33.98 33.80
CA ASP A 112 14.03 34.19 33.83
C ASP A 112 13.46 34.09 32.42
N MET A 113 12.53 33.16 32.22
CA MET A 113 11.87 32.89 30.93
C MET A 113 10.66 33.81 30.70
N SER A 114 10.35 34.73 31.62
CA SER A 114 9.13 35.56 31.58
C SER A 114 9.05 36.50 30.37
N ALA A 115 10.19 36.83 29.75
CA ALA A 115 10.27 37.64 28.54
C ALA A 115 9.91 36.86 27.27
N ASN A 116 9.90 35.53 27.31
CA ASN A 116 9.45 34.73 26.18
C ASN A 116 7.92 34.77 26.07
N ILE A 117 7.40 34.91 24.85
CA ILE A 117 5.96 35.12 24.62
C ILE A 117 5.44 34.05 23.66
N GLY A 118 4.23 33.54 23.92
CA GLY A 118 3.57 32.61 23.01
C GLY A 118 3.86 31.13 23.29
N SER A 119 3.50 30.29 22.33
CA SER A 119 3.56 28.83 22.46
C SER A 119 3.46 28.16 21.10
N VAL A 120 4.08 27.00 20.96
CA VAL A 120 3.88 26.10 19.82
C VAL A 120 3.05 24.89 20.24
N THR A 121 2.27 24.34 19.32
CA THR A 121 1.52 23.10 19.50
C THR A 121 2.10 22.02 18.59
N VAL A 122 2.42 20.87 19.17
CA VAL A 122 2.89 19.68 18.46
C VAL A 122 1.94 18.50 18.67
N PHE A 123 1.99 17.54 17.76
CA PHE A 123 1.38 16.23 17.93
C PHE A 123 2.46 15.21 18.26
N VAL A 124 2.24 14.45 19.34
CA VAL A 124 3.11 13.33 19.71
C VAL A 124 2.36 12.03 19.51
N TYR A 125 2.93 11.10 18.75
CA TYR A 125 2.31 9.85 18.37
C TYR A 125 3.34 8.73 18.19
N LEU A 126 2.90 7.48 18.26
CA LEU A 126 3.79 6.33 18.02
C LEU A 126 4.17 6.26 16.54
N SER A 127 5.46 6.10 16.27
CA SER A 127 5.92 5.71 14.93
C SER A 127 5.40 4.31 14.62
N ASN A 128 4.99 4.08 13.37
CA ASN A 128 4.66 2.72 12.96
C ASN A 128 5.93 1.86 12.93
N THR A 129 5.75 0.58 13.20
CA THR A 129 6.81 -0.41 13.08
C THR A 129 6.79 -0.98 11.67
N ALA A 130 7.95 -1.00 11.01
CA ALA A 130 8.13 -1.72 9.76
C ALA A 130 7.64 -3.18 9.91
N PRO A 131 6.83 -3.70 8.96
CA PRO A 131 6.34 -5.06 9.02
C PRO A 131 7.50 -6.05 8.89
N ASP A 132 7.40 -7.18 9.58
CA ASP A 132 8.31 -8.31 9.37
C ASP A 132 7.88 -9.08 8.11
N LEU A 133 8.64 -8.90 7.03
CA LEU A 133 8.43 -9.56 5.74
C LEU A 133 9.24 -10.87 5.64
N SER A 134 9.70 -11.44 6.77
CA SER A 134 10.54 -12.63 6.79
C SER A 134 9.77 -13.91 6.44
N MET A 135 8.50 -14.00 6.83
CA MET A 135 7.64 -15.16 6.66
C MET A 135 6.55 -14.94 5.59
N PRO A 136 6.16 -15.97 4.83
CA PRO A 136 5.06 -15.87 3.88
C PRO A 136 3.73 -15.56 4.58
N LEU A 137 2.90 -14.72 3.96
CA LEU A 137 1.56 -14.39 4.46
C LEU A 137 0.60 -15.59 4.40
N VAL A 138 0.73 -16.43 3.38
CA VAL A 138 -0.07 -17.64 3.19
C VAL A 138 0.82 -18.82 2.84
N SER A 139 0.55 -19.98 3.44
CA SER A 139 1.20 -21.24 3.06
C SER A 139 0.19 -22.39 3.03
N ASP A 140 0.29 -23.23 2.00
CA ASP A 140 -0.46 -24.48 1.90
C ASP A 140 0.47 -25.64 2.31
N PRO A 141 0.01 -26.60 3.14
CA PRO A 141 0.83 -27.73 3.55
C PRO A 141 1.18 -28.61 2.36
N GLN A 142 2.45 -29.00 2.25
CA GLN A 142 2.91 -29.86 1.14
C GLN A 142 2.16 -31.20 1.13
N GLN A 143 1.60 -31.56 -0.02
CA GLN A 143 1.01 -32.88 -0.24
C GLN A 143 1.73 -33.63 -1.36
N ILE A 144 2.12 -34.87 -1.08
CA ILE A 144 2.70 -35.77 -2.10
C ILE A 144 1.58 -36.29 -3.03
N VAL A 145 0.41 -36.59 -2.47
CA VAL A 145 -0.79 -37.04 -3.20
C VAL A 145 -2.05 -36.49 -2.50
N PRO A 146 -2.96 -35.82 -3.23
CA PRO A 146 -2.86 -35.45 -4.64
C PRO A 146 -1.97 -34.22 -4.86
N CYS A 147 -0.80 -34.35 -5.50
CA CYS A 147 -0.05 -33.17 -5.94
C CYS A 147 -0.66 -32.60 -7.24
N ILE A 148 -0.61 -31.28 -7.41
CA ILE A 148 -0.79 -30.67 -8.73
C ILE A 148 0.61 -30.44 -9.30
N PRO A 149 1.00 -31.12 -10.40
CA PRO A 149 2.29 -30.82 -11.01
C PRO A 149 2.34 -29.37 -11.47
N ALA A 150 3.42 -28.64 -11.17
CA ALA A 150 3.58 -27.21 -11.51
C ALA A 150 3.25 -26.91 -12.99
N ARG A 151 3.62 -27.82 -13.91
CA ARG A 151 3.27 -27.73 -15.34
C ARG A 151 1.77 -27.59 -15.64
N LYS A 152 0.88 -28.01 -14.73
CA LYS A 152 -0.58 -27.89 -14.88
C LYS A 152 -1.11 -26.51 -14.47
N LEU A 153 -0.36 -25.76 -13.66
CA LEU A 153 -0.64 -24.36 -13.34
C LEU A 153 -0.24 -23.41 -14.49
N MET A 154 0.48 -23.91 -15.50
CA MET A 154 0.90 -23.13 -16.68
C MET A 154 1.58 -21.82 -16.21
N PRO A 155 1.35 -20.60 -16.76
CA PRO A 155 1.96 -19.39 -16.23
C PRO A 155 1.79 -19.13 -14.73
N LEU A 156 0.72 -19.60 -14.09
CA LEU A 156 0.49 -19.34 -12.67
C LEU A 156 1.58 -19.99 -11.79
N GLN A 157 2.27 -21.05 -12.26
CA GLN A 157 3.35 -21.66 -11.49
C GLN A 157 4.45 -20.66 -11.12
N TYR A 158 4.67 -19.63 -11.95
CA TYR A 158 5.72 -18.65 -11.72
C TYR A 158 5.37 -17.67 -10.59
N LEU A 159 4.09 -17.52 -10.23
CA LEU A 159 3.64 -16.69 -9.11
C LEU A 159 3.94 -17.29 -7.75
N ILE A 160 4.04 -18.62 -7.62
CA ILE A 160 4.20 -19.30 -6.32
C ILE A 160 5.40 -18.72 -5.55
N GLY A 161 5.18 -18.28 -4.31
CA GLY A 161 6.20 -17.66 -3.46
C GLY A 161 5.80 -16.28 -2.96
N THR A 162 6.73 -15.62 -2.28
CA THR A 162 6.56 -14.26 -1.72
C THR A 162 7.23 -13.23 -2.63
N TRP A 163 6.55 -12.10 -2.81
CA TRP A 163 6.95 -10.97 -3.64
C TRP A 163 6.96 -9.71 -2.79
N THR A 164 8.03 -8.93 -2.91
CA THR A 164 8.21 -7.69 -2.17
C THR A 164 8.83 -6.60 -3.04
N ASN A 165 8.67 -5.35 -2.64
CA ASN A 165 9.43 -4.24 -3.21
C ASN A 165 10.92 -4.40 -2.87
N GLN A 166 11.78 -4.54 -3.89
CA GLN A 166 13.23 -4.69 -3.75
C GLN A 166 13.96 -3.77 -4.72
N PRO A 167 15.20 -3.32 -4.40
CA PRO A 167 16.01 -2.54 -5.32
C PRO A 167 16.19 -3.24 -6.68
N LEU A 168 15.95 -2.53 -7.77
CA LEU A 168 16.11 -3.01 -9.14
C LEU A 168 17.49 -2.63 -9.67
N GLY A 169 18.25 -3.63 -10.13
CA GLY A 169 19.63 -3.47 -10.60
C GLY A 169 20.51 -2.71 -9.60
N SER A 170 21.30 -1.76 -10.10
CA SER A 170 22.16 -0.87 -9.28
C SER A 170 21.54 0.51 -9.05
N SER A 171 20.25 0.69 -9.33
CA SER A 171 19.60 2.02 -9.33
C SER A 171 19.37 2.62 -7.94
N GLY A 172 19.37 1.79 -6.89
CA GLY A 172 18.93 2.18 -5.55
C GLY A 172 17.42 2.44 -5.42
N LYS A 173 16.62 2.15 -6.47
CA LYS A 173 15.15 2.31 -6.50
C LYS A 173 14.45 0.97 -6.62
N GLY A 174 13.19 0.90 -6.21
CA GLY A 174 12.33 -0.29 -6.24
C GLY A 174 12.07 -0.89 -4.86
N GLY A 175 12.97 -0.64 -3.89
CA GLY A 175 12.81 -1.06 -2.50
C GLY A 175 11.77 -0.23 -1.72
N PRO A 176 11.49 -0.57 -0.45
CA PRO A 176 10.42 0.03 0.35
C PRO A 176 10.49 1.56 0.53
N ASP A 177 11.69 2.14 0.47
CA ASP A 177 11.90 3.58 0.63
C ASP A 177 11.75 4.38 -0.68
N CYS A 178 11.89 3.73 -1.83
CA CYS A 178 11.71 4.36 -3.15
C CYS A 178 11.08 3.38 -4.14
N PRO A 179 9.84 2.90 -3.87
CA PRO A 179 9.22 1.85 -4.66
C PRO A 179 8.72 2.40 -6.01
N PHE A 180 8.66 1.53 -7.01
CA PHE A 180 7.94 1.78 -8.27
C PHE A 180 6.47 1.42 -8.11
N SER A 181 5.80 2.21 -7.28
CA SER A 181 4.38 2.07 -6.97
C SER A 181 3.71 3.42 -6.90
N TYR A 182 2.42 3.43 -7.17
CA TYR A 182 1.60 4.60 -6.93
C TYR A 182 0.14 4.22 -6.82
N ASN A 183 -0.59 4.96 -5.98
CA ASN A 183 -2.04 4.92 -5.99
C ASN A 183 -2.61 6.30 -6.28
N VAL A 184 -3.70 6.31 -7.04
CA VAL A 184 -4.53 7.49 -7.26
C VAL A 184 -5.88 7.21 -6.61
N MET A 185 -6.16 7.90 -5.50
CA MET A 185 -7.34 7.61 -4.66
C MET A 185 -8.16 8.88 -4.44
N PRO A 186 -9.40 8.94 -4.94
CA PRO A 186 -10.35 9.98 -4.56
C PRO A 186 -10.92 9.71 -3.17
N LEU A 187 -11.07 10.76 -2.38
CA LEU A 187 -11.72 10.74 -1.07
C LEU A 187 -12.85 11.77 -1.05
N PRO A 188 -14.11 11.36 -1.26
CA PRO A 188 -15.26 12.24 -1.07
C PRO A 188 -15.31 12.76 0.35
N GLN A 189 -15.60 14.05 0.50
CA GLN A 189 -15.69 14.68 1.81
C GLN A 189 -16.81 15.72 1.81
N ALA A 190 -17.76 15.55 2.73
CA ALA A 190 -18.80 16.53 3.01
C ALA A 190 -18.28 17.52 4.07
N ASP A 191 -17.37 18.39 3.66
CA ASP A 191 -16.75 19.42 4.53
C ASP A 191 -16.74 20.77 3.79
N PRO A 192 -17.14 21.88 4.42
CA PRO A 192 -17.05 23.22 3.83
C PRO A 192 -15.65 23.61 3.34
N SER A 193 -14.59 23.05 3.95
CA SER A 193 -13.19 23.24 3.54
C SER A 193 -12.78 22.41 2.31
N SER A 194 -13.64 21.49 1.87
CA SER A 194 -13.52 20.79 0.59
C SER A 194 -14.55 21.36 -0.41
N PRO A 195 -14.29 22.53 -1.02
CA PRO A 195 -15.28 23.19 -1.89
C PRO A 195 -15.66 22.34 -3.11
N LEU A 196 -14.78 21.42 -3.52
CA LEU A 196 -15.02 20.48 -4.61
C LEU A 196 -15.77 19.21 -4.17
N GLY A 197 -15.91 18.99 -2.86
CA GLY A 197 -16.58 17.83 -2.27
C GLY A 197 -15.75 16.54 -2.26
N TYR A 198 -14.47 16.62 -2.60
CA TYR A 198 -13.51 15.52 -2.50
C TYR A 198 -12.05 16.01 -2.48
N PHE A 199 -11.15 15.16 -1.98
CA PHE A 199 -9.70 15.31 -2.09
C PHE A 199 -9.08 14.12 -2.82
N LEU A 200 -7.80 14.24 -3.18
CA LEU A 200 -6.98 13.08 -3.53
C LEU A 200 -6.18 12.64 -2.31
N LYS A 201 -5.88 11.34 -2.23
CA LYS A 201 -4.91 10.79 -1.28
C LYS A 201 -3.97 9.88 -2.04
N ASN A 202 -3.12 10.51 -2.85
CA ASN A 202 -2.18 9.79 -3.69
C ASN A 202 -0.85 9.63 -2.96
N PHE A 203 -0.28 8.43 -2.99
CA PHE A 203 0.97 8.13 -2.31
C PHE A 203 1.69 6.93 -2.96
N ALA A 204 3.00 6.87 -2.73
CA ALA A 204 3.77 5.66 -2.97
C ALA A 204 3.62 4.70 -1.79
N TYR A 205 3.66 3.41 -2.07
CA TYR A 205 3.47 2.34 -1.09
C TYR A 205 4.45 1.19 -1.35
N TYR A 206 4.68 0.36 -0.36
CA TYR A 206 5.31 -0.94 -0.61
C TYR A 206 4.40 -2.03 -0.10
N GLU A 207 4.62 -3.26 -0.54
CA GLU A 207 3.77 -4.36 -0.16
C GLU A 207 4.52 -5.68 -0.08
N GLU A 208 3.83 -6.64 0.52
CA GLU A 208 4.13 -8.05 0.42
C GLU A 208 2.93 -8.77 -0.17
N LEU A 209 3.22 -9.70 -1.08
CA LEU A 209 2.23 -10.52 -1.78
C LEU A 209 2.74 -11.95 -1.82
N THR A 210 2.00 -12.88 -1.23
CA THR A 210 2.35 -14.30 -1.22
C THR A 210 1.34 -15.11 -1.99
N PHE A 211 1.80 -15.99 -2.88
CA PHE A 211 0.99 -16.98 -3.58
C PHE A 211 1.35 -18.40 -3.13
N THR A 212 0.32 -19.23 -2.92
CA THR A 212 0.49 -20.66 -2.68
C THR A 212 -0.48 -21.46 -3.55
N ALA A 213 -0.04 -22.59 -4.08
CA ALA A 213 -0.89 -23.47 -4.86
C ALA A 213 -1.65 -24.41 -3.93
N ILE A 214 -2.94 -24.63 -4.21
CA ILE A 214 -3.66 -25.72 -3.55
C ILE A 214 -3.29 -27.05 -4.20
N HIS A 215 -3.31 -28.09 -3.39
CA HIS A 215 -3.11 -29.46 -3.84
C HIS A 215 -4.44 -30.06 -4.33
N GLY A 216 -4.38 -30.86 -5.40
CA GLY A 216 -5.52 -31.50 -6.05
C GLY A 216 -6.34 -30.61 -7.00
N PRO A 217 -6.73 -31.11 -8.19
CA PRO A 217 -7.63 -30.39 -9.09
C PRO A 217 -9.04 -30.29 -8.52
N VAL A 218 -9.67 -29.11 -8.59
CA VAL A 218 -11.09 -28.93 -8.25
C VAL A 218 -11.92 -29.09 -9.51
N LEU A 219 -12.76 -30.12 -9.55
CA LEU A 219 -13.55 -30.48 -10.73
C LEU A 219 -14.96 -29.89 -10.65
N ASN A 220 -15.29 -29.02 -11.60
CA ASN A 220 -16.65 -28.64 -11.91
C ASN A 220 -17.25 -29.67 -12.88
N ARG A 221 -18.39 -30.27 -12.52
CA ARG A 221 -19.09 -31.26 -13.34
C ARG A 221 -20.58 -30.95 -13.39
N ASN A 222 -21.09 -30.73 -14.59
CA ASN A 222 -22.51 -30.63 -14.88
C ASN A 222 -22.73 -30.79 -16.40
N GLY A 223 -23.84 -31.39 -16.82
CA GLY A 223 -24.10 -31.63 -18.25
C GLY A 223 -23.24 -32.76 -18.83
N ASN A 224 -22.66 -32.53 -20.02
CA ASN A 224 -21.92 -33.53 -20.80
C ASN A 224 -20.41 -33.20 -20.92
N GLY A 225 -19.85 -32.50 -19.94
CA GLY A 225 -18.46 -32.00 -19.96
C GLY A 225 -17.98 -31.67 -18.55
N ALA A 226 -16.69 -31.35 -18.41
CA ALA A 226 -16.11 -30.95 -17.14
C ALA A 226 -15.09 -29.81 -17.30
N GLN A 227 -14.82 -29.14 -16.19
CA GLN A 227 -13.77 -28.12 -16.12
C GLN A 227 -12.96 -28.33 -14.83
N VAL A 228 -11.65 -28.24 -14.94
CA VAL A 228 -10.72 -28.26 -13.80
C VAL A 228 -10.35 -26.82 -13.46
N ALA A 229 -10.42 -26.44 -12.19
CA ALA A 229 -9.80 -25.23 -11.67
C ALA A 229 -8.47 -25.57 -10.99
N TYR A 230 -7.37 -25.08 -11.55
CA TYR A 230 -6.06 -25.06 -10.91
C TYR A 230 -5.91 -23.74 -10.16
N THR A 231 -5.75 -23.81 -8.84
CA THR A 231 -5.94 -22.64 -7.97
C THR A 231 -4.65 -22.24 -7.28
N LEU A 232 -4.34 -20.95 -7.31
CA LEU A 232 -3.47 -20.30 -6.34
C LEU A 232 -4.32 -19.52 -5.35
N PHE A 233 -4.04 -19.66 -4.06
CA PHE A 233 -4.45 -18.65 -3.08
C PHE A 233 -3.39 -17.56 -3.00
N TYR A 234 -3.84 -16.35 -2.70
CA TYR A 234 -2.95 -15.23 -2.44
C TYR A 234 -3.41 -14.40 -1.24
N GLU A 235 -2.43 -13.77 -0.61
CA GLU A 235 -2.64 -12.76 0.44
C GLU A 235 -1.71 -11.57 0.18
N GLN A 236 -2.23 -10.37 0.36
CA GLN A 236 -1.56 -9.10 0.10
C GLN A 236 -1.65 -8.19 1.32
N ARG A 237 -0.55 -7.48 1.63
CA ARG A 237 -0.48 -6.43 2.65
C ARG A 237 0.25 -5.22 2.08
N VAL A 238 -0.39 -4.06 2.12
CA VAL A 238 0.11 -2.80 1.56
C VAL A 238 0.40 -1.83 2.68
N TYR A 239 1.56 -1.18 2.63
CA TYR A 239 2.07 -0.26 3.64
C TYR A 239 2.47 1.08 3.01
N PHE A 240 2.30 2.18 3.73
CA PHE A 240 2.79 3.47 3.26
C PHE A 240 4.32 3.48 3.15
N ALA A 241 4.87 3.94 2.02
CA ALA A 241 6.32 4.02 1.82
C ALA A 241 6.97 5.24 2.49
N GLY A 242 6.20 6.28 2.78
CA GLY A 242 6.69 7.53 3.34
C GLY A 242 5.59 8.35 4.04
N GLY A 243 5.96 9.57 4.43
CA GLY A 243 5.09 10.47 5.20
C GLY A 243 4.94 10.06 6.66
N SER A 244 4.06 10.76 7.38
CA SER A 244 3.82 10.52 8.83
C SER A 244 3.30 9.12 9.14
N ASN A 245 2.71 8.45 8.14
CA ASN A 245 2.16 7.09 8.25
C ASN A 245 3.08 6.03 7.66
N LYS A 246 4.35 6.34 7.34
CA LYS A 246 5.31 5.33 6.84
C LYS A 246 5.21 4.06 7.68
N ASP A 247 5.19 2.91 7.00
CA ASP A 247 5.07 1.56 7.56
C ASP A 247 3.72 1.18 8.19
N ALA A 248 2.74 2.09 8.26
CA ALA A 248 1.38 1.68 8.63
C ALA A 248 0.75 0.85 7.50
N LEU A 249 0.06 -0.22 7.89
CA LEU A 249 -0.81 -0.99 7.00
C LEU A 249 -1.94 -0.08 6.49
N VAL A 250 -2.03 0.07 5.18
CA VAL A 250 -3.07 0.89 4.52
C VAL A 250 -4.14 0.04 3.85
N HIS A 251 -3.76 -1.15 3.36
CA HIS A 251 -4.68 -2.06 2.70
C HIS A 251 -4.25 -3.51 2.90
N ALA A 252 -5.22 -4.41 2.86
CA ALA A 252 -5.02 -5.84 2.95
C ALA A 252 -6.06 -6.51 2.07
N GLU A 253 -5.71 -7.60 1.40
CA GLU A 253 -6.71 -8.42 0.71
C GLU A 253 -6.23 -9.86 0.58
N ASN A 254 -7.16 -10.74 0.25
CA ASN A 254 -6.87 -12.12 -0.08
C ASN A 254 -7.85 -12.63 -1.15
N GLY A 255 -7.46 -13.72 -1.80
CA GLY A 255 -8.27 -14.28 -2.87
C GLY A 255 -7.65 -15.49 -3.53
N SER A 256 -8.14 -15.79 -4.72
CA SER A 256 -7.66 -16.86 -5.57
C SER A 256 -7.44 -16.42 -7.02
N LEU A 257 -6.44 -17.02 -7.66
CA LEU A 257 -6.26 -17.02 -9.10
C LEU A 257 -6.49 -18.44 -9.61
N LEU A 258 -7.40 -18.58 -10.56
CA LEU A 258 -7.81 -19.86 -11.14
C LEU A 258 -7.38 -19.93 -12.59
N LEU A 259 -6.66 -20.98 -12.95
CA LEU A 259 -6.52 -21.40 -14.35
C LEU A 259 -7.56 -22.49 -14.62
N LEU A 260 -8.45 -22.22 -15.57
CA LEU A 260 -9.57 -23.08 -15.94
C LEU A 260 -9.20 -23.93 -17.16
N ALA A 261 -9.30 -25.25 -17.02
CA ALA A 261 -9.04 -26.20 -18.10
C ALA A 261 -10.28 -27.03 -18.38
N ASP A 262 -10.86 -26.82 -19.56
CA ASP A 262 -12.01 -27.57 -20.05
C ASP A 262 -11.57 -28.97 -20.51
N GLN A 263 -12.37 -29.98 -20.20
CA GLN A 263 -12.09 -31.38 -20.55
C GLN A 263 -13.37 -32.21 -20.71
N GLU A 264 -13.24 -33.36 -21.35
CA GLU A 264 -14.29 -34.39 -21.33
C GLU A 264 -14.64 -34.80 -19.90
N GLN A 265 -15.89 -35.21 -19.68
CA GLN A 265 -16.38 -35.53 -18.35
C GLN A 265 -15.81 -36.87 -17.87
N PRO A 266 -15.13 -36.95 -16.72
CA PRO A 266 -14.67 -38.23 -16.17
C PRO A 266 -15.84 -39.18 -15.87
N LEU A 267 -15.68 -40.48 -16.13
CA LEU A 267 -16.70 -41.50 -15.87
C LEU A 267 -16.78 -41.85 -14.38
N GLY A 268 -17.93 -41.61 -13.75
CA GLY A 268 -18.11 -41.89 -12.32
C GLY A 268 -17.26 -40.99 -11.42
N PRO A 269 -17.18 -41.26 -10.10
CA PRO A 269 -16.40 -40.44 -9.16
C PRO A 269 -14.91 -40.33 -9.55
N TYR A 270 -14.28 -41.44 -9.94
CA TYR A 270 -12.83 -41.53 -10.09
C TYR A 270 -12.33 -41.69 -11.53
N GLY A 271 -13.21 -41.61 -12.54
CA GLY A 271 -12.82 -41.86 -13.94
C GLY A 271 -12.73 -43.35 -14.30
N ASN A 272 -13.37 -44.24 -13.54
CA ASN A 272 -13.41 -45.69 -13.77
C ASN A 272 -14.82 -46.29 -13.56
N GLY A 273 -15.86 -45.49 -13.74
CA GLY A 273 -17.23 -45.91 -13.41
C GLY A 273 -17.41 -45.99 -11.89
N PHE A 274 -18.01 -47.09 -11.41
CA PHE A 274 -18.23 -47.34 -9.98
C PHE A 274 -17.16 -48.23 -9.34
N SER A 275 -16.09 -48.57 -10.07
CA SER A 275 -14.99 -49.35 -9.52
C SER A 275 -14.15 -48.54 -8.54
N GLU A 276 -13.48 -49.22 -7.62
CA GLU A 276 -12.52 -48.57 -6.72
C GLU A 276 -11.24 -48.18 -7.47
N GLY A 277 -10.56 -47.13 -6.99
CA GLY A 277 -9.28 -46.65 -7.54
C GLY A 277 -9.41 -45.51 -8.56
N LEU A 278 -8.27 -44.99 -9.02
CA LEU A 278 -8.20 -43.92 -10.02
C LEU A 278 -8.35 -44.49 -11.44
N GLY A 279 -9.08 -43.79 -12.30
CA GLY A 279 -9.21 -44.11 -13.72
C GLY A 279 -9.08 -42.91 -14.64
N ASN A 280 -9.08 -43.18 -15.93
CA ASN A 280 -8.91 -42.20 -17.02
C ASN A 280 -10.02 -42.30 -18.08
N GLN A 281 -11.12 -42.98 -17.76
CA GLN A 281 -12.29 -43.11 -18.65
C GLN A 281 -13.15 -41.85 -18.57
N THR A 282 -13.78 -41.52 -19.69
CA THR A 282 -14.72 -40.41 -19.82
C THR A 282 -16.12 -40.93 -20.14
N VAL A 283 -17.13 -40.08 -19.89
CA VAL A 283 -18.51 -40.36 -20.29
C VAL A 283 -18.55 -40.40 -21.83
N ALA A 284 -19.18 -41.45 -22.37
CA ALA A 284 -19.30 -41.62 -23.81
C ALA A 284 -19.97 -40.40 -24.46
N PHE A 285 -19.38 -39.90 -25.54
CA PHE A 285 -19.84 -38.71 -26.26
C PHE A 285 -19.81 -37.41 -25.44
N SER A 286 -19.08 -37.38 -24.32
CA SER A 286 -18.82 -36.11 -23.61
C SER A 286 -17.97 -35.18 -24.46
N VAL A 287 -18.19 -33.88 -24.27
CA VAL A 287 -17.51 -32.83 -25.02
C VAL A 287 -17.00 -31.81 -24.01
N ALA A 288 -15.73 -31.44 -24.14
CA ALA A 288 -15.18 -30.37 -23.33
C ALA A 288 -16.01 -29.08 -23.55
N PRO A 289 -16.39 -28.37 -22.49
CA PRO A 289 -17.03 -27.07 -22.65
C PRO A 289 -16.09 -26.12 -23.40
N THR A 290 -16.63 -25.01 -23.91
CA THR A 290 -15.83 -23.95 -24.52
C THR A 290 -16.13 -22.66 -23.78
N GLN A 291 -15.17 -22.19 -22.99
CA GLN A 291 -15.23 -20.88 -22.34
C GLN A 291 -14.35 -19.87 -23.10
N ALA A 292 -14.83 -18.63 -23.18
CA ALA A 292 -14.06 -17.53 -23.78
C ALA A 292 -12.84 -17.12 -22.94
N PHE A 293 -12.86 -17.43 -21.64
CA PHE A 293 -11.88 -17.04 -20.65
C PHE A 293 -11.40 -18.27 -19.87
N ASN A 294 -10.09 -18.37 -19.68
CA ASN A 294 -9.46 -19.48 -18.97
C ASN A 294 -8.70 -19.04 -17.70
N LEU A 295 -8.78 -17.76 -17.35
CA LEU A 295 -8.26 -17.20 -16.12
C LEU A 295 -9.39 -16.55 -15.33
N ALA A 296 -9.43 -16.77 -14.03
CA ALA A 296 -10.31 -16.04 -13.12
C ALA A 296 -9.53 -15.52 -11.91
N LYS A 297 -9.79 -14.29 -11.50
CA LYS A 297 -9.36 -13.73 -10.22
C LYS A 297 -10.59 -13.56 -9.35
N GLN A 298 -10.56 -14.13 -8.15
CA GLN A 298 -11.57 -13.93 -7.12
C GLN A 298 -10.91 -13.25 -5.93
N MET A 299 -11.52 -12.19 -5.40
CA MET A 299 -10.93 -11.45 -4.28
C MET A 299 -11.99 -10.95 -3.32
N SER A 300 -11.61 -10.94 -2.03
CA SER A 300 -12.36 -10.33 -0.95
C SER A 300 -11.63 -9.07 -0.52
N VAL A 301 -12.28 -7.93 -0.69
CA VAL A 301 -11.76 -6.62 -0.32
C VAL A 301 -12.34 -6.26 1.05
N PRO A 302 -11.52 -5.93 2.08
CA PRO A 302 -12.01 -5.66 3.44
C PRO A 302 -12.80 -4.36 3.56
N HIS A 303 -13.02 -3.64 2.45
CA HIS A 303 -14.02 -2.59 2.32
C HIS A 303 -15.46 -3.13 2.13
N GLY A 304 -15.62 -4.45 2.02
CA GLY A 304 -16.92 -5.10 1.86
C GLY A 304 -17.31 -5.33 0.39
N ASN A 305 -16.32 -5.62 -0.46
CA ASN A 305 -16.55 -6.00 -1.84
C ASN A 305 -16.10 -7.44 -2.08
N SER A 306 -16.82 -8.17 -2.93
CA SER A 306 -16.34 -9.43 -3.50
C SER A 306 -16.33 -9.32 -5.01
N ILE A 307 -15.22 -9.72 -5.63
CA ILE A 307 -15.00 -9.50 -7.06
C ILE A 307 -14.71 -10.84 -7.72
N LEU A 308 -15.36 -11.08 -8.86
CA LEU A 308 -15.02 -12.12 -9.83
C LEU A 308 -14.63 -11.41 -11.14
N ALA A 309 -13.38 -11.56 -11.56
CA ALA A 309 -12.88 -11.04 -12.81
C ALA A 309 -12.40 -12.19 -13.70
N LEU A 310 -12.79 -12.19 -14.97
CA LEU A 310 -12.47 -13.24 -15.93
C LEU A 310 -11.52 -12.71 -17.01
N GLY A 311 -10.71 -13.59 -17.59
CA GLY A 311 -9.79 -13.20 -18.63
C GLY A 311 -8.93 -14.34 -19.15
N SER A 312 -7.75 -13.98 -19.65
CA SER A 312 -6.81 -14.92 -20.27
C SER A 312 -5.37 -14.47 -20.02
N TYR A 313 -4.42 -15.29 -20.45
CA TYR A 313 -3.00 -14.94 -20.46
C TYR A 313 -2.44 -14.91 -21.88
N ALA A 314 -1.33 -14.20 -22.05
CA ALA A 314 -0.53 -14.17 -23.27
C ALA A 314 0.95 -14.14 -22.94
N THR A 315 1.79 -14.60 -23.86
CA THR A 315 3.26 -14.52 -23.76
C THR A 315 3.80 -13.55 -24.80
N GLY A 316 4.89 -12.86 -24.49
CA GLY A 316 5.57 -11.98 -25.43
C GLY A 316 7.08 -11.93 -25.19
N THR A 317 7.80 -11.43 -26.17
CA THR A 317 9.25 -11.22 -26.13
C THR A 317 9.56 -9.73 -26.01
N GLY A 318 10.66 -9.38 -25.37
CA GLY A 318 11.12 -8.02 -25.13
C GLY A 318 10.39 -7.32 -23.99
N VAL A 319 10.41 -5.98 -24.02
CA VAL A 319 9.78 -5.14 -23.01
C VAL A 319 8.26 -5.07 -23.25
N PRO A 320 7.40 -5.37 -22.25
CA PRO A 320 5.95 -5.24 -22.42
C PRO A 320 5.54 -3.79 -22.66
N ILE A 321 4.53 -3.59 -23.50
CA ILE A 321 3.91 -2.26 -23.69
C ILE A 321 2.86 -2.07 -22.60
N ILE A 322 3.13 -1.13 -21.69
CA ILE A 322 2.19 -0.74 -20.62
C ILE A 322 1.42 0.50 -21.08
N PRO A 323 0.10 0.39 -21.35
CA PRO A 323 -0.70 1.53 -21.76
C PRO A 323 -0.86 2.54 -20.61
N PRO A 324 -0.99 3.86 -20.89
CA PRO A 324 -1.33 4.83 -19.84
C PRO A 324 -2.64 4.49 -19.14
N ALA A 325 -2.69 4.68 -17.82
CA ALA A 325 -3.91 4.48 -17.05
C ALA A 325 -4.88 5.68 -17.18
N ALA A 326 -6.18 5.39 -17.24
CA ALA A 326 -7.22 6.42 -17.17
C ALA A 326 -7.55 6.72 -15.71
N VAL A 327 -7.26 7.95 -15.27
CA VAL A 327 -7.37 8.36 -13.86
C VAL A 327 -8.47 9.39 -13.59
N LEU A 328 -8.93 10.09 -14.63
CA LEU A 328 -9.86 11.20 -14.46
C LEU A 328 -11.26 10.68 -14.15
N PRO A 329 -11.99 11.37 -13.25
CA PRO A 329 -13.39 11.04 -12.99
C PRO A 329 -14.27 11.36 -14.20
N SER A 330 -15.45 10.75 -14.23
CA SER A 330 -16.52 11.08 -15.16
C SER A 330 -17.81 11.42 -14.41
N GLY A 331 -18.53 12.43 -14.92
CA GLY A 331 -19.67 13.05 -14.25
C GLY A 331 -19.47 14.56 -14.09
N ASP A 332 -20.41 15.22 -13.42
CA ASP A 332 -20.34 16.65 -13.13
C ASP A 332 -19.45 16.89 -11.89
N VAL A 333 -18.14 16.93 -12.12
CA VAL A 333 -17.12 17.17 -11.09
C VAL A 333 -15.94 17.96 -11.66
N ASP A 334 -15.38 18.85 -10.85
CA ASP A 334 -14.13 19.54 -11.17
C ASP A 334 -12.94 18.61 -10.89
N SER A 335 -12.14 18.32 -11.91
CA SER A 335 -10.96 17.46 -11.82
C SER A 335 -9.67 18.21 -11.43
N PHE A 336 -9.74 19.50 -11.08
CA PHE A 336 -8.60 20.30 -10.63
C PHE A 336 -7.66 19.60 -9.63
N PRO A 337 -8.12 18.83 -8.62
CA PRO A 337 -7.25 18.12 -7.68
C PRO A 337 -6.19 17.22 -8.35
N TYR A 338 -6.46 16.68 -9.54
CA TYR A 338 -5.53 15.83 -10.29
C TYR A 338 -4.35 16.61 -10.88
N PHE A 339 -4.50 17.91 -11.09
CA PHE A 339 -3.51 18.79 -11.71
C PHE A 339 -2.77 19.68 -10.70
N TRP A 340 -3.23 19.69 -9.44
CA TRP A 340 -2.67 20.52 -8.40
C TRP A 340 -1.71 19.74 -7.51
N LYS A 341 -0.43 20.13 -7.51
CA LYS A 341 0.59 19.51 -6.66
C LYS A 341 0.37 19.94 -5.21
N ASN A 342 0.26 18.96 -4.33
CA ASN A 342 0.16 19.16 -2.89
C ASN A 342 0.89 18.04 -2.16
N ALA A 343 1.79 18.38 -1.23
CA ALA A 343 2.63 17.38 -0.57
C ALA A 343 1.85 16.30 0.20
N ALA A 344 0.69 16.64 0.77
CA ALA A 344 -0.12 15.73 1.58
C ALA A 344 -1.11 14.89 0.75
N THR A 345 -1.68 15.46 -0.31
CA THR A 345 -2.78 14.85 -1.07
C THR A 345 -2.41 14.38 -2.47
N ASN A 346 -1.48 15.09 -3.14
CA ASN A 346 -1.06 14.84 -4.53
C ASN A 346 0.42 15.21 -4.74
N PRO A 347 1.36 14.43 -4.18
CA PRO A 347 2.78 14.80 -4.15
C PRO A 347 3.49 14.62 -5.50
N ASN A 348 2.96 13.79 -6.40
CA ASN A 348 3.59 13.44 -7.68
C ASN A 348 2.59 13.57 -8.84
N LEU A 349 2.66 14.69 -9.57
CA LEU A 349 1.77 14.95 -10.70
C LEU A 349 1.99 14.01 -11.89
N THR A 350 3.22 13.58 -12.13
CA THR A 350 3.54 12.66 -13.23
C THR A 350 2.81 11.33 -13.01
N TYR A 351 2.98 10.71 -11.83
CA TYR A 351 2.31 9.45 -11.52
C TYR A 351 0.82 9.63 -11.21
N THR A 352 0.37 10.82 -10.81
CA THR A 352 -1.07 11.09 -10.70
C THR A 352 -1.74 11.12 -12.07
N SER A 353 -1.11 11.75 -13.07
CA SER A 353 -1.65 11.81 -14.44
C SER A 353 -1.62 10.46 -15.15
N ASN A 354 -0.63 9.63 -14.84
CA ASN A 354 -0.49 8.27 -15.35
C ASN A 354 0.30 7.41 -14.35
N PRO A 355 -0.37 6.68 -13.43
CA PRO A 355 0.32 5.84 -12.45
C PRO A 355 1.12 4.73 -13.12
N ASN A 356 0.69 4.22 -14.28
CA ASN A 356 1.46 3.24 -15.05
C ASN A 356 2.84 3.75 -15.48
N GLN A 357 3.12 5.05 -15.40
CA GLN A 357 4.47 5.58 -15.60
C GLN A 357 5.47 5.03 -14.57
N ALA A 358 5.05 4.71 -13.34
CA ALA A 358 5.93 4.06 -12.36
C ALA A 358 6.41 2.69 -12.84
N LEU A 359 5.56 1.94 -13.56
CA LEU A 359 5.92 0.66 -14.14
C LEU A 359 6.89 0.83 -15.32
N VAL A 360 6.62 1.81 -16.19
CA VAL A 360 7.50 2.16 -17.32
C VAL A 360 8.88 2.60 -16.83
N ASP A 361 8.96 3.36 -15.73
CA ASP A 361 10.22 3.80 -15.15
C ASP A 361 11.04 2.62 -14.59
N ALA A 362 10.39 1.60 -14.03
CA ALA A 362 11.06 0.36 -13.62
C ALA A 362 11.60 -0.43 -14.82
N LEU A 363 10.82 -0.55 -15.91
CA LEU A 363 11.28 -1.19 -17.15
C LEU A 363 12.47 -0.48 -17.78
N ALA A 364 12.58 0.85 -17.62
CA ALA A 364 13.73 1.63 -18.08
C ALA A 364 15.01 1.34 -17.29
N ILE A 365 14.91 0.85 -16.04
CA ILE A 365 16.05 0.42 -15.22
C ILE A 365 16.46 -1.00 -15.57
N GLN A 366 15.48 -1.90 -15.75
CA GLN A 366 15.72 -3.29 -16.02
C GLN A 366 14.75 -3.80 -17.09
N ALA A 367 15.22 -3.85 -18.33
CA ALA A 367 14.43 -4.31 -19.47
C ALA A 367 14.36 -5.85 -19.52
N PRO A 368 13.16 -6.45 -19.51
CA PRO A 368 13.02 -7.90 -19.64
C PRO A 368 13.25 -8.40 -21.07
N SER A 369 13.66 -9.66 -21.17
CA SER A 369 13.80 -10.39 -22.44
C SER A 369 12.49 -11.02 -22.89
N ASP A 370 11.62 -11.38 -21.95
CA ASP A 370 10.34 -12.05 -22.19
C ASP A 370 9.35 -11.69 -21.09
N PHE A 371 8.06 -11.80 -21.37
CA PHE A 371 7.01 -11.55 -20.40
C PHE A 371 5.79 -12.45 -20.59
N ILE A 372 5.04 -12.63 -19.51
CA ILE A 372 3.71 -13.22 -19.51
C ILE A 372 2.75 -12.14 -19.01
N THR A 373 1.72 -11.84 -19.80
CA THR A 373 0.61 -10.97 -19.38
C THR A 373 -0.55 -11.82 -18.88
N LEU A 374 -1.05 -11.52 -17.68
CA LEU A 374 -2.32 -12.01 -17.14
C LEU A 374 -3.28 -10.82 -17.11
N ALA A 375 -4.41 -10.89 -17.80
CA ALA A 375 -5.39 -9.79 -17.83
C ALA A 375 -6.78 -10.32 -17.50
N VAL A 376 -7.46 -9.69 -16.54
CA VAL A 376 -8.83 -10.01 -16.13
C VAL A 376 -9.67 -8.74 -15.95
N SER A 377 -10.98 -8.87 -16.18
CA SER A 377 -11.94 -7.80 -15.93
C SER A 377 -13.23 -8.37 -15.34
N SER A 378 -13.88 -7.62 -14.46
CA SER A 378 -15.25 -7.94 -14.03
C SER A 378 -16.27 -7.75 -15.14
N SER A 379 -15.92 -7.04 -16.21
CA SER A 379 -16.79 -6.85 -17.39
C SER A 379 -16.73 -8.01 -18.38
N ASN A 380 -15.76 -8.92 -18.21
CA ASN A 380 -15.59 -10.09 -19.06
C ASN A 380 -16.56 -11.20 -18.66
N GLY A 381 -17.34 -11.70 -19.62
CA GLY A 381 -18.23 -12.85 -19.43
C GLY A 381 -19.23 -12.61 -18.29
N ASN A 382 -19.25 -13.53 -17.32
CA ASN A 382 -20.07 -13.43 -16.11
C ASN A 382 -19.27 -12.89 -14.91
N GLY A 383 -18.23 -12.10 -15.15
CA GLY A 383 -17.56 -11.34 -14.10
C GLY A 383 -18.55 -10.43 -13.36
N ALA A 384 -18.24 -10.13 -12.10
CA ALA A 384 -19.12 -9.33 -11.25
C ALA A 384 -18.37 -8.68 -10.09
N VAL A 385 -18.92 -7.57 -9.61
CA VAL A 385 -18.59 -6.98 -8.32
C VAL A 385 -19.85 -7.02 -7.45
N SER A 386 -19.73 -7.56 -6.24
CA SER A 386 -20.75 -7.46 -5.20
C SER A 386 -20.26 -6.56 -4.07
N ASN A 387 -21.20 -5.86 -3.45
CA ASN A 387 -20.95 -4.80 -2.48
C ASN A 387 -21.81 -5.03 -1.25
N ILE A 388 -21.30 -4.75 -0.04
CA ILE A 388 -22.13 -4.66 1.17
C ILE A 388 -23.05 -3.43 1.12
N GLY A 389 -24.03 -3.37 2.02
CA GLY A 389 -25.08 -2.33 1.97
C GLY A 389 -24.57 -0.88 2.05
N PHE A 390 -23.48 -0.61 2.78
CA PHE A 390 -22.88 0.72 2.81
C PHE A 390 -22.30 1.12 1.45
N GLU A 391 -21.47 0.25 0.88
CA GLU A 391 -20.83 0.45 -0.43
C GLU A 391 -21.90 0.66 -1.51
N GLN A 392 -22.93 -0.19 -1.58
CA GLN A 392 -24.04 -0.03 -2.54
C GLN A 392 -24.68 1.36 -2.52
N LYS A 393 -24.77 1.98 -1.34
CA LYS A 393 -25.43 3.29 -1.17
C LYS A 393 -24.49 4.46 -1.43
N ASN A 394 -23.27 4.39 -0.89
CA ASN A 394 -22.39 5.55 -0.72
C ASN A 394 -21.13 5.47 -1.58
N SER A 395 -20.62 4.27 -1.85
CA SER A 395 -19.29 4.04 -2.43
C SER A 395 -19.26 2.89 -3.44
N ASN A 396 -20.29 2.78 -4.29
CA ASN A 396 -20.56 1.55 -5.01
C ASN A 396 -19.43 1.20 -5.98
N VAL A 397 -18.76 0.07 -5.77
CA VAL A 397 -17.77 -0.43 -6.73
C VAL A 397 -18.52 -1.08 -7.89
N THR A 398 -18.27 -0.58 -9.09
CA THR A 398 -19.02 -0.93 -10.31
C THR A 398 -18.21 -1.77 -11.30
N ALA A 399 -16.88 -1.65 -11.27
CA ALA A 399 -16.01 -2.40 -12.16
C ALA A 399 -14.64 -2.63 -11.53
N TYR A 400 -13.97 -3.68 -12.01
CA TYR A 400 -12.63 -4.07 -11.65
C TYR A 400 -11.87 -4.51 -12.90
N ASP A 401 -10.68 -3.95 -13.10
CA ASP A 401 -9.75 -4.35 -14.16
C ASP A 401 -8.37 -4.59 -13.56
N PHE A 402 -7.69 -5.65 -14.00
CA PHE A 402 -6.36 -6.01 -13.51
C PHE A 402 -5.53 -6.59 -14.63
N THR A 403 -4.33 -6.03 -14.79
CA THR A 403 -3.29 -6.58 -15.67
C THR A 403 -2.01 -6.76 -14.88
N CYS A 404 -1.43 -7.95 -14.99
CA CYS A 404 -0.17 -8.32 -14.38
C CYS A 404 0.80 -8.79 -15.45
N TRP A 405 2.06 -8.37 -15.35
CA TRP A 405 3.17 -8.81 -16.17
C TRP A 405 4.17 -9.56 -15.30
N LEU A 406 4.45 -10.81 -15.65
CA LEU A 406 5.58 -11.55 -15.14
C LEU A 406 6.72 -11.41 -16.12
N GLU A 407 7.88 -11.02 -15.65
CA GLU A 407 8.97 -10.52 -16.48
C GLU A 407 10.23 -11.34 -16.25
N SER A 408 10.85 -11.76 -17.37
CA SER A 408 12.04 -12.59 -17.42
C SER A 408 13.25 -11.79 -17.88
N PHE A 409 14.41 -12.15 -17.35
CA PHE A 409 15.71 -11.58 -17.75
C PHE A 409 16.68 -12.66 -18.27
N ASP A 410 16.19 -13.87 -18.50
CA ASP A 410 16.97 -15.07 -18.82
C ASP A 410 16.38 -15.89 -19.97
N GLY A 411 15.70 -15.23 -20.91
CA GLY A 411 15.13 -15.89 -22.09
C GLY A 411 13.86 -16.70 -21.80
N GLY A 412 13.10 -16.32 -20.78
CA GLY A 412 11.88 -17.01 -20.37
C GLY A 412 12.10 -18.23 -19.47
N THR A 413 13.32 -18.43 -18.95
CA THR A 413 13.63 -19.56 -18.06
C THR A 413 13.00 -19.35 -16.67
N SER A 414 13.05 -18.12 -16.17
CA SER A 414 12.42 -17.68 -14.93
C SER A 414 11.76 -16.30 -15.09
N PHE A 415 10.84 -15.97 -14.19
CA PHE A 415 10.13 -14.69 -14.19
C PHE A 415 10.22 -14.06 -12.79
N PRO A 416 11.36 -13.43 -12.42
CA PRO A 416 11.59 -12.94 -11.06
C PRO A 416 10.99 -11.56 -10.76
N GLN A 417 10.48 -10.83 -11.77
CA GLN A 417 9.82 -9.54 -11.59
C GLN A 417 8.32 -9.64 -11.93
N LEU A 418 7.51 -8.95 -11.13
CA LEU A 418 6.06 -8.85 -11.28
C LEU A 418 5.69 -7.37 -11.29
N GLN A 419 5.06 -6.91 -12.35
CA GLN A 419 4.41 -5.60 -12.42
C GLN A 419 2.90 -5.78 -12.51
N TYR A 420 2.12 -4.94 -11.85
CA TYR A 420 0.68 -4.91 -12.09
C TYR A 420 0.11 -3.50 -12.10
N THR A 421 -1.03 -3.38 -12.79
CA THR A 421 -1.94 -2.24 -12.70
C THR A 421 -3.33 -2.77 -12.40
N GLN A 422 -4.00 -2.12 -11.45
CA GLN A 422 -5.34 -2.45 -11.01
C GLN A 422 -6.19 -1.18 -11.02
N THR A 423 -7.40 -1.27 -11.57
CA THR A 423 -8.38 -0.18 -11.53
C THR A 423 -9.67 -0.67 -10.90
N ILE A 424 -10.06 -0.03 -9.80
CA ILE A 424 -11.36 -0.17 -9.16
C ILE A 424 -12.19 1.06 -9.53
N THR A 425 -13.32 0.87 -10.19
CA THR A 425 -14.22 1.98 -10.54
C THR A 425 -15.29 2.15 -9.47
N MET A 426 -15.28 3.30 -8.79
CA MET A 426 -16.20 3.61 -7.70
C MET A 426 -17.20 4.69 -8.12
N LEU A 427 -18.48 4.46 -7.86
CA LEU A 427 -19.54 5.44 -8.05
C LEU A 427 -19.85 6.13 -6.72
N LEU A 428 -19.33 7.34 -6.57
CA LEU A 428 -19.38 8.12 -5.33
C LEU A 428 -20.42 9.25 -5.46
N THR A 429 -20.96 9.70 -4.32
CA THR A 429 -21.78 10.92 -4.29
C THR A 429 -20.91 12.12 -3.93
N VAL A 430 -20.80 13.08 -4.84
CA VAL A 430 -20.07 14.34 -4.64
C VAL A 430 -21.04 15.49 -4.85
N ARG A 431 -21.24 16.32 -3.81
CA ARG A 431 -22.16 17.47 -3.84
C ARG A 431 -23.58 17.14 -4.35
N GLY A 432 -24.05 15.92 -4.07
CA GLY A 432 -25.37 15.42 -4.49
C GLY A 432 -25.42 14.80 -5.89
N GLY A 433 -24.36 14.94 -6.70
CA GLY A 433 -24.19 14.27 -7.99
C GLY A 433 -23.52 12.90 -7.84
N ARG A 434 -23.83 11.97 -8.76
CA ARG A 434 -23.11 10.69 -8.88
C ARG A 434 -21.93 10.86 -9.82
N VAL A 435 -20.74 10.52 -9.33
CA VAL A 435 -19.48 10.68 -10.05
C VAL A 435 -18.76 9.34 -10.05
N SER A 436 -18.31 8.91 -11.22
CA SER A 436 -17.51 7.69 -11.36
C SER A 436 -16.04 8.04 -11.27
N PHE A 437 -15.34 7.43 -10.33
CA PHE A 437 -13.91 7.61 -10.16
C PHE A 437 -13.13 6.31 -10.39
N PRO A 438 -12.09 6.35 -11.24
CA PRO A 438 -11.07 5.32 -11.26
C PRO A 438 -10.15 5.44 -10.03
N HIS A 439 -10.09 4.40 -9.20
CA HIS A 439 -9.03 4.21 -8.22
C HIS A 439 -7.99 3.27 -8.82
N VAL A 440 -6.83 3.82 -9.19
CA VAL A 440 -5.77 3.08 -9.88
C VAL A 440 -4.63 2.82 -8.91
N THR A 441 -4.20 1.57 -8.80
CA THR A 441 -3.02 1.15 -8.04
C THR A 441 -2.05 0.40 -8.94
N VAL A 442 -0.75 0.65 -8.78
CA VAL A 442 0.31 -0.01 -9.54
C VAL A 442 1.47 -0.35 -8.64
N ASN A 443 2.17 -1.44 -8.94
CA ASN A 443 3.43 -1.76 -8.26
C ASN A 443 4.36 -2.63 -9.13
N THR A 444 5.65 -2.55 -8.83
CA THR A 444 6.71 -3.46 -9.28
C THR A 444 7.29 -4.21 -8.08
N LEU A 445 7.22 -5.53 -8.12
CA LEU A 445 7.72 -6.43 -7.08
C LEU A 445 8.76 -7.38 -7.66
N THR A 446 9.66 -7.82 -6.79
CA THR A 446 10.62 -8.88 -7.10
C THR A 446 10.35 -10.07 -6.21
N LYS A 447 10.50 -11.26 -6.78
CA LYS A 447 10.37 -12.51 -6.05
C LYS A 447 11.44 -12.59 -4.97
N LYS A 448 11.04 -12.86 -3.73
CA LYS A 448 11.96 -13.06 -2.62
C LYS A 448 12.70 -14.38 -2.83
N SER A 449 14.03 -14.33 -2.74
CA SER A 449 14.88 -15.52 -2.71
C SER A 449 14.45 -16.41 -1.54
N SER A 450 14.10 -17.65 -1.84
CA SER A 450 13.75 -18.68 -0.85
C SER A 450 14.93 -19.11 0.00
#